data_AF-A0A970EIG5-F1
#
_entry.id   AF-A0A970EIG5-F1
#
_cell.length_a   1.000
_cell.length_b   1.000
_cell.length_c   1.000
_cell.angle_alpha   90.00
_cell.angle_beta   90.00
_cell.angle_gamma   90.00
#
_symmetry.space_group_name_H-M   'P 1'
#
loop_
_entity.id
_entity.type
_entity.pdbx_description
1 polymer ?
#
loop_
_entity_poly.entity_id
_entity_poly.type
_entity_poly.pdbx_seq_one_letter_code
_entity_poly.pdbx_strand_id
1 'polypeptide(L)'
;MKLDRLPGTTIEIDFMKDFSAKEIIEPIFLAGGLVLSQVAQLTGLNPHVVQNWVKRKFVSPPVSKKYSKDQFCRIVIINLLKDSLLLESISKLISYVNGRLDDTADDIICDSLLYYYFTDVIKEISKEHGFDLINLDDVIKKVLQNEELKHEHKNKVFQVLKIMAVAYVSARLKNLADIYIEGLDIMEGI
;
A
#
# COMPACT_ATOMS: atom_id res chain seq x y z
N MET A 1 7.43 4.00 -16.32
CA MET A 1 5.97 4.02 -16.04
C MET A 1 5.73 5.07 -14.97
N LYS A 2 5.06 6.17 -15.30
CA LYS A 2 4.86 7.25 -14.32
C LYS A 2 3.80 6.83 -13.31
N LEU A 3 4.14 6.96 -12.04
CA LEU A 3 3.16 6.91 -10.96
C LEU A 3 2.53 8.32 -10.89
N ASP A 4 1.22 8.39 -10.84
CA ASP A 4 0.44 9.64 -10.83
C ASP A 4 -0.41 9.75 -9.55
N ARG A 5 -0.47 8.66 -8.79
CA ARG A 5 -1.23 8.52 -7.56
C ARG A 5 -0.42 7.78 -6.52
N LEU A 6 -0.70 8.09 -5.25
CA LEU A 6 -0.12 7.37 -4.13
C LEU A 6 -0.61 5.90 -4.18
N PRO A 7 0.29 4.90 -4.09
CA PRO A 7 -0.06 3.50 -4.33
C PRO A 7 -1.26 2.99 -3.52
N GLY A 8 -2.27 2.41 -4.19
CA GLY A 8 -3.48 1.91 -3.53
C GLY A 8 -4.51 2.98 -3.15
N THR A 9 -4.34 4.22 -3.63
CA THR A 9 -5.22 5.36 -3.37
C THR A 9 -5.62 6.08 -4.66
N THR A 10 -6.54 7.03 -4.55
CA THR A 10 -6.88 8.02 -5.59
C THR A 10 -6.19 9.36 -5.38
N ILE A 11 -5.27 9.46 -4.41
CA ILE A 11 -4.57 10.71 -4.07
C ILE A 11 -3.53 10.98 -5.14
N GLU A 12 -3.70 12.06 -5.90
CA GLU A 12 -2.76 12.47 -6.94
C GLU A 12 -1.44 12.95 -6.35
N ILE A 13 -0.34 12.59 -6.99
CA ILE A 13 1.01 13.00 -6.59
C ILE A 13 1.82 13.43 -7.81
N ASP A 14 2.62 14.47 -7.62
CA ASP A 14 3.56 14.93 -8.63
C ASP A 14 4.90 14.21 -8.48
N PHE A 15 5.12 13.17 -9.28
CA PHE A 15 6.38 12.42 -9.29
C PHE A 15 7.61 13.23 -9.72
N MET A 16 7.42 14.42 -10.28
CA MET A 16 8.55 15.31 -10.60
C MET A 16 9.03 16.05 -9.35
N LYS A 17 8.25 16.04 -8.27
CA LYS A 17 8.63 16.57 -6.96
C LYS A 17 8.94 15.42 -6.02
N ASP A 18 9.88 15.64 -5.11
CA ASP A 18 10.06 14.74 -3.99
C ASP A 18 8.76 14.73 -3.17
N PHE A 19 8.14 13.56 -3.05
CA PHE A 19 6.92 13.38 -2.25
C PHE A 19 7.21 12.44 -1.09
N SER A 20 6.48 12.68 -0.01
CA SER A 20 6.47 11.84 1.18
C SER A 20 5.03 11.43 1.48
N ALA A 21 4.75 10.13 1.48
CA ALA A 21 3.43 9.62 1.84
C ALA A 21 3.04 10.08 3.25
N LYS A 22 4.01 10.18 4.16
CA LYS A 22 3.81 10.69 5.51
C LYS A 22 3.31 12.14 5.50
N GLU A 23 3.95 13.02 4.75
CA GLU A 23 3.57 14.44 4.67
C GLU A 23 2.21 14.65 4.01
N ILE A 24 1.79 13.73 3.13
CA ILE A 24 0.48 13.75 2.49
C ILE A 24 -0.61 13.18 3.40
N ILE A 25 -0.35 12.06 4.07
CA ILE A 25 -1.35 11.32 4.86
C ILE A 25 -1.56 11.96 6.23
N GLU A 26 -0.51 12.41 6.93
CA GLU A 26 -0.67 12.93 8.29
C GLU A 26 -1.66 14.11 8.40
N PRO A 27 -1.64 15.12 7.51
CA PRO A 27 -2.61 16.22 7.55
C PRO A 27 -4.07 15.78 7.43
N ILE A 28 -4.35 14.69 6.71
CA ILE A 28 -5.71 14.16 6.50
C ILE A 28 -6.37 13.75 7.84
N PHE A 29 -5.55 13.37 8.82
CA PHE A 29 -6.00 12.87 10.12
C PHE A 29 -5.93 13.92 11.24
N LEU A 30 -5.61 15.19 10.94
CA LEU A 30 -5.56 16.27 11.95
C LEU A 30 -6.92 16.50 12.63
N ALA A 31 -8.03 16.32 11.90
CA ALA A 31 -9.39 16.40 12.44
C ALA A 31 -9.90 15.08 13.07
N GLY A 32 -8.99 14.13 13.30
CA GLY A 32 -9.27 12.78 13.78
C GLY A 32 -9.47 11.77 12.66
N GLY A 33 -10.14 10.65 12.96
CA GLY A 33 -10.35 9.56 12.00
C GLY A 33 -11.34 9.89 10.88
N LEU A 34 -11.29 9.09 9.82
CA LEU A 34 -12.09 9.25 8.61
C LEU A 34 -13.41 8.49 8.68
N VAL A 35 -14.50 9.07 8.21
CA VAL A 35 -15.73 8.30 7.99
C VAL A 35 -15.62 7.43 6.75
N LEU A 36 -16.47 6.39 6.65
CA LEU A 36 -16.43 5.41 5.54
C LEU A 36 -16.48 6.06 4.15
N SER A 37 -17.25 7.14 3.96
CA SER A 37 -17.32 7.84 2.68
C SER A 37 -16.00 8.50 2.28
N GLN A 38 -15.25 9.05 3.24
CA GLN A 38 -13.92 9.62 2.99
C GLN A 38 -12.91 8.52 2.66
N VAL A 39 -12.95 7.39 3.37
CA VAL A 39 -12.12 6.23 3.06
C VAL A 39 -12.40 5.72 1.65
N ALA A 40 -13.68 5.56 1.28
CA ALA A 40 -14.10 5.14 -0.04
C ALA A 40 -13.60 6.12 -1.12
N GLN A 41 -13.75 7.43 -0.89
CA GLN A 41 -13.28 8.46 -1.80
C GLN A 41 -11.76 8.39 -2.03
N LEU A 42 -10.97 8.29 -0.96
CA LEU A 42 -9.51 8.29 -1.03
C LEU A 42 -8.91 6.98 -1.55
N THR A 43 -9.66 5.88 -1.51
CA THR A 43 -9.18 4.55 -1.98
C THR A 43 -9.78 4.15 -3.32
N GLY A 44 -10.86 4.81 -3.76
CA GLY A 44 -11.65 4.40 -4.92
C GLY A 44 -12.47 3.13 -4.68
N LEU A 45 -12.55 2.64 -3.44
CA LEU A 45 -13.28 1.43 -3.10
C LEU A 45 -14.78 1.69 -2.92
N ASN A 46 -15.61 0.73 -3.34
CA ASN A 46 -17.01 0.72 -2.92
C ASN A 46 -17.08 0.54 -1.39
N PRO A 47 -17.90 1.33 -0.65
CA PRO A 47 -18.07 1.21 0.80
C PRO A 47 -18.34 -0.22 1.30
N HIS A 48 -19.07 -1.03 0.53
CA HIS A 48 -19.36 -2.41 0.88
C HIS A 48 -18.13 -3.32 0.89
N VAL A 49 -17.11 -3.03 0.07
CA VAL A 49 -15.84 -3.77 0.07
C VAL A 49 -15.10 -3.54 1.38
N VAL A 50 -14.98 -2.27 1.80
CA VAL A 50 -14.34 -1.91 3.07
C VAL A 50 -15.09 -2.53 4.25
N GLN A 51 -16.42 -2.49 4.24
CA GLN A 51 -17.25 -3.15 5.26
C GLN A 51 -17.08 -4.68 5.27
N ASN A 52 -16.93 -5.30 4.09
CA ASN A 52 -16.68 -6.74 3.99
C ASN A 52 -15.33 -7.10 4.63
N TRP A 53 -14.28 -6.32 4.39
CA TRP A 53 -12.97 -6.53 5.02
C TRP A 53 -13.01 -6.40 6.53
N VAL A 54 -13.81 -5.46 7.07
CA VAL A 54 -14.07 -5.37 8.52
C VAL A 54 -14.79 -6.62 9.03
N LYS A 55 -15.86 -7.06 8.36
CA LYS A 55 -16.61 -8.28 8.76
C LYS A 55 -15.74 -9.55 8.73
N ARG A 56 -14.82 -9.63 7.77
CA ARG A 56 -13.86 -10.74 7.63
C ARG A 56 -12.64 -10.62 8.55
N LYS A 57 -12.58 -9.57 9.38
CA LYS A 57 -11.47 -9.28 10.32
C LYS A 57 -10.12 -9.06 9.66
N PHE A 58 -10.11 -8.57 8.41
CA PHE A 58 -8.89 -8.12 7.76
C PHE A 58 -8.48 -6.71 8.21
N VAL A 59 -9.46 -5.95 8.72
CA VAL A 59 -9.28 -4.62 9.31
C VAL A 59 -10.14 -4.59 10.57
N SER A 60 -9.61 -4.02 11.65
CA SER A 60 -10.40 -3.79 12.86
C SER A 60 -11.59 -2.84 12.59
N PRO A 61 -12.70 -2.95 13.34
CA PRO A 61 -13.86 -2.09 13.14
C PRO A 61 -13.55 -0.62 13.49
N PRO A 62 -14.17 0.37 12.80
CA PRO A 62 -13.96 1.77 13.09
C PRO A 62 -14.49 2.14 14.49
N VAL A 63 -13.77 3.00 15.20
CA VAL A 63 -14.17 3.51 16.52
C VAL A 63 -15.04 4.75 16.32
N SER A 64 -16.23 4.79 16.91
CA SER A 64 -17.18 5.91 16.75
C SER A 64 -17.45 6.25 15.28
N LYS A 65 -17.54 5.22 14.42
CA LYS A 65 -17.72 5.31 12.95
C LYS A 65 -16.57 5.99 12.20
N LYS A 66 -15.41 6.15 12.84
CA LYS A 66 -14.21 6.74 12.26
C LYS A 66 -13.09 5.70 12.17
N TYR A 67 -12.47 5.62 11.01
CA TYR A 67 -11.28 4.83 10.74
C TYR A 67 -10.03 5.62 11.17
N SER A 68 -9.15 5.01 11.95
CA SER A 68 -7.86 5.59 12.30
C SER A 68 -6.92 5.64 11.10
N LYS A 69 -5.78 6.33 11.26
CA LYS A 69 -4.71 6.37 10.26
C LYS A 69 -4.20 4.97 9.92
N ASP A 70 -3.97 4.13 10.93
CA ASP A 70 -3.50 2.76 10.71
C ASP A 70 -4.57 1.88 10.06
N GLN A 71 -5.85 2.02 10.46
CA GLN A 71 -6.93 1.32 9.75
C GLN A 71 -7.02 1.73 8.29
N PHE A 72 -6.88 3.03 7.99
CA PHE A 72 -6.83 3.52 6.63
C PHE A 72 -5.63 2.95 5.86
N CYS A 73 -4.42 3.01 6.42
CA CYS A 73 -3.24 2.44 5.76
C CYS A 73 -3.34 0.93 5.58
N ARG A 74 -3.97 0.18 6.49
CA ARG A 74 -4.27 -1.25 6.30
C ARG A 74 -5.22 -1.48 5.13
N ILE A 75 -6.28 -0.67 5.00
CA ILE A 75 -7.21 -0.71 3.85
C ILE A 75 -6.45 -0.40 2.55
N VAL A 76 -5.57 0.60 2.56
CA VAL A 76 -4.75 0.98 1.40
C VAL A 76 -3.80 -0.15 1.01
N ILE A 77 -3.12 -0.79 1.97
CA ILE A 77 -2.25 -1.96 1.73
C ILE A 77 -3.04 -3.13 1.12
N ILE A 78 -4.24 -3.41 1.62
CA ILE A 78 -5.08 -4.46 1.02
C ILE A 78 -5.49 -4.07 -0.40
N ASN A 79 -5.91 -2.82 -0.61
CA ASN A 79 -6.31 -2.31 -1.92
C ASN A 79 -5.18 -2.36 -2.95
N LEU A 80 -3.98 -2.02 -2.52
CA LEU A 80 -2.72 -2.08 -3.26
C LEU A 80 -2.41 -3.50 -3.77
N LEU A 81 -2.61 -4.52 -2.94
CA LEU A 81 -2.11 -5.86 -3.19
C LEU A 81 -3.15 -6.80 -3.82
N LYS A 82 -4.44 -6.52 -3.67
CA LYS A 82 -5.54 -7.43 -4.07
C LYS A 82 -5.55 -7.78 -5.57
N ASP A 83 -4.93 -6.96 -6.41
CA ASP A 83 -4.91 -7.19 -7.86
C ASP A 83 -3.85 -8.21 -8.29
N SER A 84 -2.91 -8.55 -7.39
CA SER A 84 -1.83 -9.52 -7.62
C SER A 84 -1.84 -10.68 -6.62
N LEU A 85 -2.46 -10.52 -5.45
CA LEU A 85 -2.49 -11.50 -4.38
C LEU A 85 -3.93 -11.77 -3.90
N LEU A 86 -4.18 -13.01 -3.47
CA LEU A 86 -5.42 -13.37 -2.79
C LEU A 86 -5.52 -12.66 -1.42
N LEU A 87 -6.75 -12.33 -0.99
CA LEU A 87 -6.98 -11.66 0.30
C LEU A 87 -6.46 -12.46 1.49
N GLU A 88 -6.54 -13.79 1.43
CA GLU A 88 -5.99 -14.68 2.46
C GLU A 88 -4.46 -14.61 2.52
N SER A 89 -3.79 -14.45 1.38
CA SER A 89 -2.34 -14.25 1.32
C SER A 89 -1.93 -12.89 1.85
N ILE A 90 -2.70 -11.84 1.54
CA ILE A 90 -2.48 -10.49 2.08
C ILE A 90 -2.66 -10.48 3.60
N SER A 91 -3.72 -11.13 4.09
CA SER A 91 -3.97 -11.28 5.53
C SER A 91 -2.81 -12.00 6.23
N LYS A 92 -2.31 -13.11 5.68
CA LYS A 92 -1.12 -13.81 6.20
C LYS A 92 0.13 -12.92 6.20
N LEU A 93 0.32 -12.12 5.15
CA LEU A 93 1.46 -11.22 5.01
C LEU A 93 1.45 -10.13 6.09
N ILE A 94 0.31 -9.48 6.32
CA ILE A 94 0.17 -8.43 7.34
C ILE A 94 0.30 -9.06 8.74
N SER A 95 -0.33 -10.21 8.99
CA SER A 95 -0.22 -10.94 10.26
C SER A 95 1.20 -11.43 10.57
N TYR A 96 2.06 -11.62 9.57
CA TYR A 96 3.44 -12.02 9.80
C TYR A 96 4.24 -10.94 10.56
N VAL A 97 3.89 -9.67 10.37
CA VAL A 97 4.51 -8.53 11.05
C VAL A 97 3.68 -8.07 12.24
N ASN A 98 2.36 -8.08 12.11
CA ASN A 98 1.46 -7.45 13.09
C ASN A 98 0.65 -8.46 13.93
N GLY A 99 0.89 -9.75 13.75
CA GLY A 99 0.17 -10.77 14.49
C GLY A 99 -1.33 -10.73 14.22
N ARG A 100 -2.14 -10.45 15.25
CA ARG A 100 -3.60 -10.38 15.11
C ARG A 100 -4.03 -9.11 14.37
N LEU A 101 -4.92 -9.25 13.37
CA LEU A 101 -5.34 -8.11 12.54
C LEU A 101 -6.46 -7.27 13.16
N ASP A 102 -7.16 -7.80 14.16
CA ASP A 102 -8.27 -7.15 14.87
C ASP A 102 -7.84 -6.48 16.18
N ASP A 103 -6.55 -6.52 16.51
CA ASP A 103 -5.88 -5.87 17.65
C ASP A 103 -4.54 -5.28 17.16
N THR A 104 -3.86 -4.46 17.97
CA THR A 104 -2.54 -3.90 17.68
C THR A 104 -1.53 -4.14 18.81
N ALA A 105 -1.90 -4.93 19.83
CA ALA A 105 -1.05 -5.18 21.00
C ALA A 105 0.25 -5.93 20.69
N ASP A 106 0.26 -6.71 19.62
CA ASP A 106 1.38 -7.53 19.14
C ASP A 106 2.03 -6.99 17.86
N ASP A 107 1.68 -5.76 17.45
CA ASP A 107 2.23 -5.13 16.25
C ASP A 107 3.74 -4.88 16.39
N ILE A 108 4.53 -5.40 15.44
CA ILE A 108 5.94 -5.04 15.31
C ILE A 108 6.07 -3.63 14.70
N ILE A 109 5.14 -3.25 13.82
CA ILE A 109 5.11 -1.96 13.13
C ILE A 109 3.66 -1.54 12.89
N CYS A 110 3.32 -0.27 13.10
CA CYS A 110 1.98 0.20 12.73
C CYS A 110 1.81 0.25 11.19
N ASP A 111 0.58 0.06 10.69
CA ASP A 111 0.33 -0.02 9.25
C ASP A 111 0.72 1.25 8.51
N SER A 112 0.56 2.42 9.15
CA SER A 112 0.95 3.68 8.54
C SER A 112 2.45 3.73 8.26
N LEU A 113 3.28 3.29 9.21
CA LEU A 113 4.72 3.26 9.03
C LEU A 113 5.17 2.21 8.01
N LEU A 114 4.56 1.02 8.03
CA LEU A 114 4.79 -0.01 7.00
C LEU A 114 4.46 0.52 5.60
N TYR A 115 3.35 1.22 5.46
CA TYR A 115 2.95 1.83 4.20
C TYR A 115 3.92 2.93 3.75
N TYR A 116 4.40 3.77 4.68
CA TYR A 116 5.39 4.81 4.35
C TYR A 116 6.70 4.21 3.83
N TYR A 117 7.25 3.20 4.50
CA TYR A 117 8.43 2.50 3.99
C TYR A 117 8.18 1.87 2.63
N PHE A 118 7.02 1.25 2.43
CA PHE A 118 6.66 0.73 1.13
C PHE A 118 6.68 1.83 0.05
N THR A 119 6.09 3.00 0.32
CA THR A 119 6.09 4.11 -0.64
C THR A 119 7.50 4.65 -0.91
N ASP A 120 8.37 4.70 0.10
CA ASP A 120 9.77 5.12 -0.06
C ASP A 120 10.55 4.11 -0.90
N VAL A 121 10.35 2.81 -0.67
CA VAL A 121 10.92 1.73 -1.49
C VAL A 121 10.48 1.89 -2.94
N ILE A 122 9.17 2.02 -3.19
CA ILE A 122 8.63 2.15 -4.55
C ILE A 122 9.17 3.41 -5.24
N LYS A 123 9.27 4.53 -4.52
CA LYS A 123 9.83 5.77 -5.06
C LYS A 123 11.27 5.58 -5.55
N GLU A 124 12.11 4.92 -4.74
CA GLU A 124 13.54 4.73 -5.05
C GLU A 124 13.76 3.74 -6.22
N ILE A 125 12.97 2.66 -6.29
CA ILE A 125 13.09 1.67 -7.38
C ILE A 125 12.40 2.12 -8.67
N SER A 126 11.50 3.10 -8.63
CA SER A 126 10.78 3.59 -9.81
C SER A 126 11.73 4.35 -10.75
N LYS A 127 11.77 3.94 -12.02
CA LYS A 127 12.56 4.56 -13.10
C LYS A 127 11.64 5.03 -14.23
N GLU A 128 12.17 5.86 -15.13
CA GLU A 128 11.43 6.43 -16.26
C GLU A 128 10.62 5.37 -17.03
N HIS A 129 11.22 4.21 -17.28
CA HIS A 129 10.60 3.14 -18.06
C HIS A 129 10.34 1.84 -17.30
N GLY A 130 10.37 1.83 -15.96
CA GLY A 130 10.10 0.59 -15.21
C GLY A 130 10.47 0.65 -13.75
N PHE A 131 10.87 -0.49 -13.20
CA PHE A 131 11.28 -0.66 -11.81
C PHE A 131 12.61 -1.40 -11.72
N ASP A 132 13.49 -0.92 -10.87
CA ASP A 132 14.78 -1.54 -10.58
C ASP A 132 14.63 -2.58 -9.45
N LEU A 133 14.16 -3.76 -9.82
CA LEU A 133 14.04 -4.89 -8.89
C LEU A 133 15.38 -5.53 -8.54
N ILE A 134 16.45 -5.25 -9.29
CA ILE A 134 17.80 -5.78 -9.03
C ILE A 134 18.31 -5.19 -7.71
N ASN A 135 18.12 -3.88 -7.52
CA ASN A 135 18.57 -3.18 -6.32
C ASN A 135 17.53 -3.15 -5.18
N LEU A 136 16.41 -3.87 -5.30
CA LEU A 136 15.31 -3.82 -4.33
C LEU A 136 15.77 -4.13 -2.90
N ASP A 137 16.60 -5.15 -2.71
CA ASP A 137 17.05 -5.56 -1.38
C ASP A 137 17.90 -4.46 -0.71
N ASP A 138 18.74 -3.76 -1.47
CA ASP A 138 19.58 -2.70 -0.93
C ASP A 138 18.77 -1.43 -0.65
N VAL A 139 17.78 -1.13 -1.48
CA VAL A 139 16.80 -0.07 -1.22
C VAL A 139 16.03 -0.33 0.08
N ILE A 140 15.50 -1.55 0.29
CA ILE A 140 14.76 -1.87 1.52
C ILE A 140 15.69 -1.76 2.74
N LYS A 141 16.94 -2.24 2.65
CA LYS A 141 17.91 -2.09 3.75
C LYS A 141 18.17 -0.63 4.08
N LYS A 142 18.32 0.23 3.06
CA LYS A 142 18.52 1.68 3.22
C LYS A 142 17.32 2.35 3.89
N VAL A 143 16.09 2.00 3.49
CA VAL A 143 14.86 2.52 4.12
C VAL A 143 14.77 2.11 5.60
N LEU A 144 15.19 0.88 5.94
CA LEU A 144 15.15 0.36 7.31
C LEU A 144 16.38 0.69 8.19
N GLN A 145 17.39 1.40 7.65
CA GLN A 145 18.66 1.63 8.36
C GLN A 145 18.48 2.45 9.63
N ASN A 146 17.69 3.53 9.57
CA ASN A 146 17.55 4.52 10.65
C ASN A 146 16.50 4.14 11.71
N GLU A 147 15.88 2.96 11.58
CA GLU A 147 14.76 2.59 12.42
C GLU A 147 15.16 1.93 13.72
N GLU A 148 14.53 2.33 14.82
CA GLU A 148 14.71 1.75 16.17
C GLU A 148 13.97 0.41 16.33
N LEU A 149 14.07 -0.46 15.31
CA LEU A 149 13.53 -1.81 15.35
C LEU A 149 14.61 -2.81 15.77
N LYS A 150 14.24 -3.79 16.60
CA LYS A 150 15.11 -4.95 16.89
C LYS A 150 15.51 -5.66 15.59
N HIS A 151 16.71 -6.25 15.54
CA HIS A 151 17.19 -6.95 14.34
C HIS A 151 16.23 -8.02 13.81
N GLU A 152 15.63 -8.82 14.70
CA GLU A 152 14.62 -9.83 14.34
C GLU A 152 13.37 -9.22 13.68
N HIS A 153 12.95 -8.05 14.13
CA HIS A 153 11.81 -7.30 13.59
C HIS A 153 12.15 -6.67 12.24
N LYS A 154 13.35 -6.11 12.08
CA LYS A 154 13.83 -5.57 10.79
C LYS A 154 13.79 -6.65 9.70
N ASN A 155 14.19 -7.88 10.01
CA ASN A 155 14.15 -8.99 9.05
C ASN A 155 12.72 -9.32 8.62
N LYS A 156 11.74 -9.33 9.54
CA LYS A 156 10.34 -9.58 9.19
C LYS A 156 9.77 -8.48 8.31
N VAL A 157 9.99 -7.21 8.68
CA VAL A 157 9.55 -6.04 7.91
C VAL A 157 10.20 -6.04 6.52
N PHE A 158 11.49 -6.36 6.43
CA PHE A 158 12.21 -6.49 5.15
C PHE A 158 11.52 -7.49 4.20
N GLN A 159 11.18 -8.69 4.69
CA GLN A 159 10.53 -9.71 3.87
C GLN A 159 9.15 -9.25 3.38
N VAL A 160 8.40 -8.58 4.25
CA VAL A 160 7.07 -8.06 3.88
C VAL A 160 7.17 -6.94 2.86
N LEU A 161 8.06 -5.97 3.05
CA LEU A 161 8.29 -4.91 2.07
C LEU A 161 8.71 -5.48 0.71
N LYS A 162 9.56 -6.51 0.69
CA LYS A 162 9.97 -7.20 -0.54
C LYS A 162 8.79 -7.82 -1.27
N ILE A 163 7.93 -8.56 -0.55
CA ILE A 163 6.74 -9.18 -1.14
C ILE A 163 5.77 -8.11 -1.64
N MET A 164 5.53 -7.06 -0.85
CA MET A 164 4.66 -5.94 -1.23
C MET A 164 5.16 -5.25 -2.51
N ALA A 165 6.47 -4.97 -2.60
CA ALA A 165 7.07 -4.32 -3.77
C ALA A 165 6.92 -5.19 -5.03
N VAL A 166 7.23 -6.48 -4.95
CA VAL A 166 7.11 -7.41 -6.09
C VAL A 166 5.65 -7.56 -6.53
N ALA A 167 4.72 -7.73 -5.58
CA ALA A 167 3.30 -7.84 -5.85
C ALA A 167 2.75 -6.57 -6.55
N TYR A 168 3.13 -5.39 -6.03
CA TYR A 168 2.75 -4.12 -6.62
C TYR A 168 3.29 -3.95 -8.04
N VAL A 169 4.59 -4.18 -8.24
CA VAL A 169 5.21 -4.08 -9.56
C VAL A 169 4.57 -5.06 -10.55
N SER A 170 4.25 -6.27 -10.12
CA SER A 170 3.52 -7.26 -10.92
C SER A 170 2.16 -6.74 -11.39
N ALA A 171 1.34 -6.21 -10.48
CA ALA A 171 0.04 -5.62 -10.83
C ALA A 171 0.20 -4.46 -11.83
N ARG A 172 1.24 -3.63 -11.66
CA ARG A 172 1.51 -2.51 -12.56
C ARG A 172 1.94 -2.93 -13.95
N LEU A 173 2.79 -3.94 -14.06
CA LEU A 173 3.21 -4.49 -15.36
C LEU A 173 2.04 -5.16 -16.09
N LYS A 174 1.17 -5.86 -15.35
CA LYS A 174 -0.08 -6.40 -15.91
C LYS A 174 -0.97 -5.28 -16.47
N ASN A 175 -1.22 -4.24 -15.68
CA ASN A 175 -2.05 -3.10 -16.14
C ASN A 175 -1.44 -2.40 -17.37
N LEU A 176 -0.10 -2.34 -17.47
CA LEU A 176 0.57 -1.82 -18.65
C LEU A 176 0.32 -2.70 -19.89
N ALA A 177 0.34 -4.03 -19.72
CA ALA A 177 -0.01 -4.96 -20.79
C ALA A 177 -1.48 -4.78 -21.20
N ASP A 178 -2.40 -4.64 -20.25
CA ASP A 178 -3.82 -4.41 -20.52
C ASP A 178 -4.04 -3.11 -21.33
N ILE A 179 -3.33 -2.02 -20.99
CA ILE A 179 -3.35 -0.76 -21.77
C ILE A 179 -2.87 -0.99 -23.22
N TYR A 180 -1.81 -1.78 -23.41
CA TYR A 180 -1.32 -2.09 -24.75
C TYR A 180 -2.31 -2.91 -25.56
N ILE A 181 -3.03 -3.83 -24.92
CA ILE A 181 -4.10 -4.63 -25.55
C ILE A 181 -5.25 -3.71 -25.98
N GLU A 182 -5.74 -2.84 -25.10
CA GLU A 182 -6.80 -1.87 -25.44
C GLU A 182 -6.38 -0.93 -26.60
N GLY A 183 -5.09 -0.62 -26.69
CA GLY A 183 -4.54 0.15 -27.80
C GLY A 183 -4.54 -0.57 -29.16
N LEU A 184 -4.65 -1.90 -29.18
CA LEU A 184 -4.77 -2.67 -30.43
C LEU A 184 -6.15 -2.50 -31.07
N ASP A 185 -7.20 -2.37 -30.26
CA ASP A 185 -8.61 -2.32 -30.70
C ASP A 185 -8.96 -1.04 -31.49
N ILE A 186 -8.05 -0.05 -31.56
CA ILE A 186 -8.22 1.20 -32.31
C ILE A 186 -7.65 1.10 -33.75
N MET A 187 -6.85 0.06 -34.06
CA MET A 187 -6.17 -0.06 -35.36
C MET A 187 -6.88 -0.98 -36.38
N GLU A 188 -7.96 -1.68 -36.01
CA GLU A 188 -8.74 -2.51 -36.96
C GLU A 188 -9.87 -1.74 -37.69
N GLY A 189 -9.84 -0.41 -37.67
CA GLY A 189 -10.89 0.46 -38.22
C GLY A 189 -10.45 1.47 -39.28
N ILE A 190 -9.50 1.13 -40.17
CA ILE A 190 -9.15 1.94 -41.36
C ILE A 190 -9.13 1.06 -42.61
#